data_AF-A0A939ZIN2-F1
#
_entry.id   AF-A0A939ZIN2-F1
#
_cell.length_a   1.000
_cell.length_b   1.000
_cell.length_c   1.000
_cell.angle_alpha   90.00
_cell.angle_beta   90.00
_cell.angle_gamma   90.00
#
_symmetry.space_group_name_H-M   'P 1'
#
loop_
_entity.id
_entity.type
_entity.pdbx_description
1 polymer ?
#
loop_
_entity_poly.entity_id
_entity_poly.type
_entity_poly.pdbx_seq_one_letter_code
_entity_poly.pdbx_strand_id
1 'polypeptide(L)'
;QEQFGEFDSATPVNVKAYKKAGLKAVEKYNANYNKNKTMYSRQDLMLFGFAWCEVDKSAVDDYEKVIRSCSCVISEDPSLSIIVKEEMPAYLTGQKSLDDVIKIINDRAKTVVSERG
;
A
#
# COMPACT_ATOMS: atom_id res chain seq x y z
N GLN A 1 -15.14 12.97 -20.86
CA GLN A 1 -14.10 13.44 -19.93
C GLN A 1 -13.08 12.32 -19.86
N GLU A 2 -12.16 12.29 -20.83
CA GLU A 2 -11.15 11.24 -20.96
C GLU A 2 -9.87 11.73 -20.28
N GLN A 3 -9.54 11.12 -19.15
CA GLN A 3 -8.18 11.13 -18.62
C GLN A 3 -7.78 9.67 -18.43
N PHE A 4 -7.21 9.10 -19.47
CA PHE A 4 -6.36 7.91 -19.32
C PHE A 4 -5.04 8.43 -18.77
N GLY A 5 -4.80 8.21 -17.48
CA GLY A 5 -3.51 8.52 -16.87
C GLY A 5 -2.45 7.55 -17.38
N GLU A 6 -1.25 8.06 -17.66
CA GLU A 6 -0.08 7.21 -17.85
C GLU A 6 0.23 6.50 -16.52
N PHE A 7 0.31 5.17 -16.59
CA PHE A 7 0.72 4.31 -15.48
C PHE A 7 2.24 4.26 -15.42
N ASP A 8 2.81 5.25 -14.75
CA ASP A 8 4.00 5.04 -13.92
C ASP A 8 3.57 4.11 -12.78
N SER A 9 4.37 3.09 -12.47
CA SER A 9 4.34 2.11 -11.37
C SER A 9 3.74 2.48 -9.99
N ALA A 10 3.22 3.67 -9.78
CA ALA A 10 2.44 4.08 -8.62
C ALA A 10 0.92 3.84 -8.81
N THR A 11 0.23 3.43 -7.74
CA THR A 11 -1.24 3.48 -7.69
C THR A 11 -1.68 4.95 -7.55
N PRO A 12 -2.32 5.57 -8.58
CA PRO A 12 -2.72 6.97 -8.48
C PRO A 12 -3.84 7.15 -7.45
N VAL A 13 -3.62 7.99 -6.44
CA VAL A 13 -4.64 8.34 -5.45
C VAL A 13 -5.36 9.62 -5.89
N ASN A 14 -6.67 9.51 -6.13
CA ASN A 14 -7.51 10.70 -6.34
C ASN A 14 -7.75 11.42 -5.01
N VAL A 15 -6.98 12.48 -4.75
CA VAL A 15 -7.02 13.26 -3.49
C VAL A 15 -8.41 13.81 -3.19
N LYS A 16 -9.18 14.24 -4.21
CA LYS A 16 -10.54 14.76 -4.00
C LYS A 16 -11.48 13.66 -3.53
N ALA A 17 -11.41 12.48 -4.15
CA ALA A 17 -12.20 11.33 -3.74
C ALA A 17 -11.80 10.86 -2.33
N TYR A 18 -10.51 10.82 -2.04
CA TYR A 18 -9.97 10.52 -0.71
C TYR A 18 -10.52 11.47 0.37
N LYS A 19 -10.38 12.79 0.22
CA LYS A 19 -10.87 13.76 1.21
C LYS A 19 -12.38 13.63 1.41
N LYS A 20 -13.14 13.52 0.32
CA LYS A 20 -14.61 13.38 0.40
C LYS A 20 -15.02 12.10 1.15
N ALA A 21 -14.39 10.97 0.84
CA ALA A 21 -14.67 9.70 1.50
C ALA A 21 -14.24 9.71 2.98
N GLY A 22 -13.05 10.25 3.28
CA GLY A 22 -12.51 10.37 4.63
C GLY A 22 -13.38 11.24 5.54
N LEU A 23 -13.79 12.42 5.07
CA LEU A 23 -14.69 13.30 5.82
C LEU A 23 -16.03 12.62 6.12
N LYS A 24 -16.62 11.93 5.14
CA LYS A 24 -17.86 11.17 5.33
C LYS A 24 -17.69 10.04 6.35
N ALA A 25 -16.52 9.38 6.37
CA ALA A 25 -16.22 8.32 7.33
C ALA A 25 -16.12 8.88 8.76
N VAL A 26 -15.43 10.01 8.95
CA VAL A 26 -15.33 10.72 10.23
C VAL A 26 -16.72 11.14 10.73
N GLU A 27 -17.55 11.72 9.85
CA GLU A 27 -18.91 12.13 10.19
C GLU A 27 -19.77 10.93 10.64
N LYS A 28 -19.68 9.82 9.92
CA LYS A 28 -20.41 8.58 10.29
C LYS A 28 -19.91 8.02 11.63
N TYR A 29 -18.61 8.04 11.87
CA TYR A 29 -18.01 7.59 13.12
C TYR A 29 -18.49 8.45 14.31
N ASN A 30 -18.39 9.78 14.17
CA ASN A 30 -18.79 10.73 15.21
C ASN A 30 -20.31 10.70 15.46
N ALA A 31 -21.12 10.50 14.42
CA ALA A 31 -22.57 10.30 14.58
C ALA A 31 -22.88 9.04 15.40
N ASN A 32 -22.12 7.95 15.17
CA ASN A 32 -22.28 6.72 15.94
C ASN A 32 -21.84 6.92 17.41
N TYR A 33 -20.73 7.60 17.65
CA TYR A 33 -20.29 7.95 19.01
C TYR A 33 -21.36 8.79 19.73
N ASN A 34 -21.85 9.85 19.09
CA ASN A 34 -22.85 10.75 19.66
C ASN A 34 -24.17 10.07 19.98
N LYS A 35 -24.56 9.06 19.19
CA LYS A 35 -25.75 8.25 19.46
C LYS A 35 -25.58 7.35 20.68
N ASN A 36 -24.40 6.73 20.84
CA ASN A 36 -24.20 5.71 21.87
C ASN A 36 -23.67 6.27 23.19
N LYS A 37 -23.01 7.43 23.19
CA LYS A 37 -22.43 8.04 24.41
C LYS A 37 -23.46 8.41 25.48
N THR A 38 -24.74 8.50 25.11
CA THR A 38 -25.83 8.76 26.05
C THR A 38 -26.38 7.49 26.70
N MET A 39 -26.11 6.32 26.11
CA MET A 39 -26.67 5.04 26.53
C MET A 39 -25.65 4.13 27.23
N TYR A 40 -24.36 4.33 26.94
CA TYR A 40 -23.29 3.46 27.40
C TYR A 40 -22.15 4.26 28.03
N SER A 41 -21.50 3.68 29.03
CA SER A 41 -20.24 4.22 29.54
C SER A 41 -19.15 4.10 28.47
N ARG A 42 -18.07 4.88 28.61
CA ARG A 42 -16.94 4.80 27.67
C ARG A 42 -16.33 3.39 27.62
N GLN A 43 -16.24 2.72 28.76
CA GLN A 43 -15.70 1.36 28.88
C GLN A 43 -16.57 0.36 28.12
N ASP A 44 -17.89 0.48 28.23
CA ASP A 44 -18.84 -0.36 27.49
C ASP A 44 -18.74 -0.14 25.98
N LEU A 45 -18.60 1.13 25.53
CA LEU A 45 -18.39 1.45 24.12
C LEU A 45 -17.15 0.74 23.57
N MET A 46 -16.05 0.73 24.33
CA MET A 46 -14.82 0.04 23.93
C MET A 46 -15.00 -1.48 23.91
N LEU A 47 -15.65 -2.04 24.93
CA LEU A 47 -15.91 -3.48 25.02
C LEU A 47 -16.77 -4.00 23.87
N PHE A 48 -17.78 -3.22 23.46
CA PHE A 48 -18.69 -3.58 22.36
C PHE A 48 -18.15 -3.22 20.97
N GLY A 49 -16.96 -2.62 20.88
CA GLY A 49 -16.38 -2.21 19.60
C GLY A 49 -17.11 -1.04 18.93
N PHE A 50 -17.84 -0.23 19.70
CA PHE A 50 -18.46 0.99 19.20
C PHE A 50 -17.47 2.15 19.15
N ALA A 51 -17.84 3.19 18.40
CA ALA A 51 -17.12 4.46 18.44
C ALA A 51 -17.12 4.98 19.90
N TRP A 52 -15.94 5.28 20.44
CA TRP A 52 -15.74 5.56 21.87
C TRP A 52 -15.14 6.94 22.15
N CYS A 53 -14.78 7.70 21.10
CA CYS A 53 -14.39 9.10 21.16
C CYS A 53 -14.84 9.85 19.91
N GLU A 54 -14.75 11.17 19.92
CA GLU A 54 -14.86 11.97 18.69
C GLU A 54 -13.52 12.00 17.96
N VAL A 55 -13.57 11.93 16.64
CA VAL A 55 -12.43 12.09 15.74
C VAL A 55 -12.54 13.44 15.06
N ASP A 56 -11.49 14.25 15.15
CA ASP A 56 -11.45 15.53 14.45
C ASP A 56 -11.28 15.33 12.94
N LYS A 57 -11.83 16.27 12.15
CA LYS A 57 -11.72 16.22 10.68
C LYS A 57 -10.26 16.39 10.22
N SER A 58 -9.39 17.03 11.01
CA SER A 58 -7.95 17.15 10.75
C SER A 58 -7.24 15.81 10.62
N ALA A 59 -7.80 14.74 11.20
CA ALA A 59 -7.26 13.40 11.04
C ALA A 59 -7.18 13.00 9.56
N VAL A 60 -8.13 13.44 8.73
CA VAL A 60 -8.09 13.19 7.28
C VAL A 60 -6.86 13.84 6.64
N ASP A 61 -6.52 15.06 7.04
CA ASP A 61 -5.35 15.76 6.51
C ASP A 61 -4.04 15.14 7.04
N ASP A 62 -4.01 14.63 8.27
CA ASP A 62 -2.85 13.93 8.81
C ASP A 62 -2.59 12.60 8.10
N TYR A 63 -3.64 11.83 7.81
CA TYR A 63 -3.51 10.62 6.98
C TYR A 63 -3.15 10.97 5.52
N GLU A 64 -3.63 12.10 4.98
CA GLU A 64 -3.20 12.57 3.65
C GLU A 64 -1.69 12.85 3.63
N LYS A 65 -1.14 13.46 4.68
CA LYS A 65 0.31 13.70 4.79
C LYS A 65 1.10 12.40 4.75
N VAL A 66 0.62 11.35 5.44
CA VAL A 66 1.26 10.02 5.39
C VAL A 66 1.23 9.46 3.97
N ILE A 67 0.08 9.49 3.29
CA ILE A 67 -0.03 9.03 1.89
C ILE A 67 0.91 9.82 0.98
N ARG A 68 1.02 11.13 1.17
CA ARG A 68 1.92 12.00 0.40
C ARG A 68 3.40 11.79 0.72
N SER A 69 3.72 11.29 1.91
CA SER A 69 5.08 10.96 2.30
C SER A 69 5.59 9.68 1.65
N CYS A 70 4.70 8.87 1.07
CA CYS A 70 5.09 7.70 0.29
C CYS A 70 5.81 8.16 -0.99
N SER A 71 7.12 7.95 -1.04
CA SER A 71 7.98 8.32 -2.16
C SER A 71 8.04 7.27 -3.27
N CYS A 72 7.74 6.01 -2.95
CA CYS A 72 7.61 4.92 -3.92
C CYS A 72 6.68 3.83 -3.38
N VAL A 73 5.99 3.14 -4.28
CA VAL A 73 5.40 1.83 -4.01
C VAL A 73 6.30 0.83 -4.73
N ILE A 74 7.11 0.08 -3.99
CA ILE A 74 7.91 -0.99 -4.58
C ILE A 74 6.97 -2.16 -4.85
N SER A 75 6.56 -2.31 -6.09
CA SER A 75 5.95 -3.54 -6.58
C SER A 75 7.05 -4.45 -7.12
N GLU A 76 7.68 -5.21 -6.23
CA GLU A 76 8.61 -6.27 -6.62
C GLU A 76 7.85 -7.55 -6.95
N ASP A 77 8.19 -8.21 -8.05
CA ASP A 77 7.75 -9.57 -8.30
C ASP A 77 8.56 -10.51 -7.40
N PRO A 78 7.92 -11.22 -6.44
CA PRO A 78 8.65 -12.09 -5.52
C PRO A 78 9.42 -13.19 -6.25
N SER A 79 8.89 -13.71 -7.37
CA SER A 79 9.55 -14.77 -8.13
C SER A 79 10.79 -14.26 -8.86
N LEU A 80 10.74 -13.04 -9.42
CA LEU A 80 11.93 -12.44 -10.03
C LEU A 80 12.99 -12.08 -8.98
N SER A 81 12.56 -11.64 -7.80
CA SER A 81 13.46 -11.33 -6.68
C SER A 81 14.19 -12.57 -6.16
N ILE A 82 13.53 -13.73 -6.16
CA ILE A 82 14.16 -15.02 -5.80
C ILE A 82 15.26 -15.39 -6.81
N ILE A 83 14.99 -15.26 -8.11
CA ILE A 83 15.99 -15.56 -9.16
C ILE A 83 17.27 -14.74 -8.95
N VAL A 84 17.13 -13.43 -8.69
CA VAL A 84 18.30 -12.57 -8.43
C VAL A 84 19.06 -13.03 -7.18
N LYS A 85 18.36 -13.36 -6.09
CA LYS A 85 18.99 -13.84 -4.85
C LYS A 85 19.72 -15.17 -5.01
N GLU A 86 19.23 -16.05 -5.87
CA GLU A 86 19.83 -17.36 -6.11
C GLU A 86 21.07 -17.29 -6.99
N GLU A 87 21.09 -16.41 -7.99
CA GLU A 87 22.19 -16.34 -8.97
C GLU A 87 23.33 -15.40 -8.54
N MET A 88 23.06 -14.39 -7.71
CA MET A 88 24.07 -13.42 -7.29
C MET A 88 25.25 -13.99 -6.48
N PRO A 89 25.09 -15.00 -5.60
CA PRO A 89 26.20 -15.60 -4.88
C PRO A 89 27.33 -16.13 -5.76
N ALA A 90 27.02 -16.62 -6.97
CA ALA A 90 28.05 -17.13 -7.89
C ALA A 90 28.99 -16.02 -8.40
N TYR A 91 28.46 -14.81 -8.59
CA TYR A 91 29.30 -13.64 -8.89
C TYR A 91 30.08 -13.18 -7.66
N LEU A 92 29.41 -13.08 -6.50
CA LEU A 92 30.04 -12.61 -5.26
C LEU A 92 31.17 -13.52 -4.75
N THR A 93 31.10 -14.82 -5.07
CA THR A 93 32.14 -15.79 -4.75
C THR A 93 33.20 -15.93 -5.85
N GLY A 94 33.09 -15.16 -6.93
CA GLY A 94 34.01 -15.20 -8.08
C GLY A 94 33.91 -16.47 -8.93
N GLN A 95 32.86 -17.28 -8.76
CA GLN A 95 32.65 -18.50 -9.55
C GLN A 95 32.18 -18.22 -10.98
N LYS A 96 31.48 -17.10 -11.20
CA LYS A 96 30.98 -16.66 -12.51
C LYS A 96 31.24 -15.17 -12.70
N SER A 97 31.39 -14.74 -13.96
CA SER A 97 31.40 -13.31 -14.26
C SER A 97 30.02 -12.69 -14.04
N LEU A 98 29.96 -11.37 -13.88
CA LEU A 98 28.69 -10.67 -13.76
C LEU A 98 27.82 -10.87 -15.00
N ASP A 99 28.43 -10.89 -16.20
CA ASP A 99 27.73 -11.10 -17.47
C ASP A 99 27.10 -12.50 -17.55
N ASP A 100 27.80 -13.53 -17.08
CA ASP A 100 27.26 -14.90 -17.03
C ASP A 100 26.06 -14.99 -16.07
N VAL A 101 26.15 -14.33 -14.91
CA VAL A 101 25.05 -14.27 -13.93
C VAL A 101 23.85 -13.49 -14.50
N ILE A 102 24.08 -12.35 -15.14
CA ILE A 102 23.03 -11.56 -15.79
C ILE A 102 22.33 -12.36 -16.89
N LYS A 103 23.08 -13.14 -17.67
CA LYS A 103 22.50 -14.00 -18.71
C LYS A 103 21.53 -15.02 -18.10
N ILE A 104 21.94 -15.70 -17.03
CA ILE A 104 21.11 -16.70 -16.34
C ILE A 104 19.87 -16.04 -15.72
N ILE A 105 20.03 -14.90 -15.06
CA ILE A 105 18.89 -14.15 -14.47
C ILE A 105 17.89 -13.79 -15.58
N ASN A 106 18.35 -13.26 -16.71
CA ASN A 106 17.47 -12.88 -17.82
C ASN A 106 16.75 -14.08 -18.44
N ASP A 107 17.44 -15.20 -18.62
CA ASP A 107 16.83 -16.41 -19.19
C ASP A 107 15.74 -16.95 -18.25
N ARG A 108 16.03 -17.03 -16.94
CA ARG A 108 15.06 -17.48 -15.93
C ARG A 108 13.88 -16.50 -15.78
N ALA A 109 14.15 -15.19 -15.80
CA ALA A 109 13.11 -14.17 -15.73
C ALA A 109 12.18 -14.24 -16.95
N LYS A 110 12.73 -14.44 -18.16
CA LYS A 110 11.94 -14.65 -19.38
C LYS A 110 11.06 -15.88 -19.28
N THR A 111 11.55 -16.98 -18.72
CA THR A 111 10.74 -18.19 -18.49
C THR A 111 9.55 -17.88 -17.58
N VAL A 112 9.77 -17.23 -16.42
CA VAL A 112 8.69 -16.88 -15.49
C VAL A 112 7.65 -15.95 -16.14
N VAL A 113 8.09 -14.97 -16.92
CA VAL A 113 7.18 -14.07 -17.65
C VAL A 113 6.41 -14.83 -18.73
N SER A 114 7.06 -15.74 -19.46
CA SER A 114 6.43 -16.55 -20.50
C SER A 114 5.39 -17.54 -19.94
N GLU A 115 5.62 -18.09 -18.75
CA GLU A 115 4.69 -19.00 -18.08
C GLU A 115 3.43 -18.30 -17.53
N ARG A 116 3.52 -16.99 -17.32
CA ARG A 116 2.40 -16.15 -16.84
C ARG A 116 1.66 -15.44 -17.98
N GLY A 117 2.11 -15.62 -19.23
CA GLY A 117 1.54 -15.08 -20.46
C GLY A 117 0.62 -16.06 -21.16
#